data_AF-A0A3G8CDP3-F1
#
_entry.id   AF-A0A3G8CDP3-F1
#
_cell.length_a   1.000
_cell.length_b   1.000
_cell.length_c   1.000
_cell.angle_alpha   90.00
_cell.angle_beta   90.00
_cell.angle_gamma   90.00
#
_symmetry.space_group_name_H-M   'P 1'
#
loop_
_entity.id
_entity.type
_entity.pdbx_description
1 polymer ?
#
loop_
_entity_poly.entity_id
_entity_poly.type
_entity_poly.pdbx_seq_one_letter_code
_entity_poly.pdbx_strand_id
1 'polypeptide(L)'
;MSLINIVDLIEKSDCRKTPSTGLPSQPVPDDLADFYQHYSSVVFYPQARYSFIIQPPPLERSDLVVMNEDLEDPDSANWYVLVKCEDQVISIDLTPGPHFGYCYDSFWDNYPTADASTLIAKSFTELVERIIKSGGKNLFWIPGHT
;
A
#
# COMPACT_ATOMS: atom_id res chain seq x y z
N MET A 1 -10.48 21.60 1.59
CA MET A 1 -9.88 20.54 0.77
C MET A 1 -11.00 19.56 0.45
N SER A 2 -11.27 19.31 -0.83
CA SER A 2 -12.30 18.35 -1.21
C SER A 2 -11.80 16.98 -0.80
N LEU A 3 -12.55 16.26 0.03
CA LEU A 3 -12.30 14.84 0.32
C LEU A 3 -12.41 14.11 -1.02
N ILE A 4 -11.26 13.77 -1.61
CA ILE A 4 -11.25 12.97 -2.83
C ILE A 4 -11.75 11.59 -2.42
N ASN A 5 -12.87 11.18 -3.01
CA ASN A 5 -13.44 9.87 -2.72
C ASN A 5 -12.58 8.81 -3.43
N ILE A 6 -11.93 7.96 -2.63
CA ILE A 6 -11.08 6.87 -3.09
C ILE A 6 -11.82 5.92 -4.04
N VAL A 7 -13.11 5.72 -3.82
CA VAL A 7 -13.98 4.89 -4.67
C VAL A 7 -14.13 5.52 -6.05
N ASP A 8 -14.34 6.84 -6.13
CA ASP A 8 -14.47 7.55 -7.40
C ASP A 8 -13.18 7.53 -8.23
N LEU A 9 -12.01 7.57 -7.55
CA LEU A 9 -10.71 7.42 -8.20
C LEU A 9 -10.55 6.03 -8.82
N ILE A 10 -10.89 4.99 -8.06
CA ILE A 10 -10.78 3.59 -8.49
C ILE A 10 -11.75 3.32 -9.66
N GLU A 11 -12.99 3.79 -9.58
CA GLU A 11 -14.00 3.61 -10.62
C GLU A 11 -13.61 4.22 -11.98
N LYS A 12 -12.78 5.27 -11.98
CA LYS A 12 -12.28 5.94 -13.20
C LYS A 12 -10.95 5.37 -13.71
N SER A 13 -10.37 4.40 -13.01
CA SER A 13 -9.06 3.85 -13.31
C SER A 13 -9.16 2.52 -14.06
N ASP A 14 -8.15 2.21 -14.87
CA ASP A 14 -8.01 0.87 -15.46
C ASP A 14 -7.60 -0.12 -14.36
N CYS A 15 -8.59 -0.78 -13.76
CA CYS A 15 -8.37 -1.69 -12.66
C CYS A 15 -9.40 -2.83 -12.61
N ARG A 16 -9.00 -3.95 -12.03
CA ARG A 16 -9.88 -5.06 -11.66
C ARG A 16 -10.16 -5.02 -10.16
N LYS A 17 -11.43 -4.85 -9.80
CA LYS A 17 -11.91 -4.72 -8.43
C LYS A 17 -12.41 -6.07 -7.91
N THR A 18 -12.13 -6.37 -6.65
CA THR A 18 -12.72 -7.48 -5.91
C THR A 18 -13.63 -6.90 -4.83
N PRO A 19 -14.92 -7.29 -4.76
CA PRO A 19 -15.84 -6.77 -3.75
C PRO A 19 -15.33 -6.97 -2.32
N SER A 20 -15.77 -6.09 -1.41
CA SER A 20 -15.44 -6.20 0.02
C SER A 20 -15.80 -7.57 0.59
N THR A 21 -14.95 -8.05 1.49
CA THR A 21 -15.16 -9.24 2.32
C THR A 21 -15.38 -8.87 3.79
N GLY A 22 -15.55 -7.57 4.09
CA GLY A 22 -15.60 -7.01 5.44
C GLY A 22 -14.35 -6.20 5.81
N LEU A 23 -14.39 -5.59 6.99
CA LEU A 23 -13.29 -4.79 7.52
C LEU A 23 -12.18 -5.68 8.11
N PRO A 24 -10.92 -5.22 8.10
CA PRO A 24 -9.85 -5.87 8.84
C PRO A 24 -10.17 -5.98 10.33
N SER A 25 -9.70 -7.05 10.98
CA SER A 25 -9.86 -7.22 12.44
C SER A 25 -8.97 -6.26 13.26
N GLN A 26 -7.90 -5.76 12.66
CA GLN A 26 -6.98 -4.80 13.27
C GLN A 26 -7.36 -3.35 12.89
N PRO A 27 -7.04 -2.35 13.75
CA PRO A 27 -7.22 -0.95 13.41
C PRO A 27 -6.46 -0.58 12.13
N VAL A 28 -7.13 0.11 11.22
CA VAL A 28 -6.55 0.69 10.00
C VAL A 28 -6.96 2.17 9.88
N PRO A 29 -6.20 2.99 9.13
CA PRO A 29 -6.60 4.36 8.83
C PRO A 29 -7.99 4.43 8.19
N ASP A 30 -8.72 5.52 8.47
CA ASP A 30 -10.10 5.71 8.00
C ASP A 30 -10.22 5.58 6.48
N ASP A 31 -9.23 6.07 5.72
CA ASP A 31 -9.25 5.99 4.26
C ASP A 31 -9.02 4.57 3.71
N LEU A 32 -8.24 3.76 4.40
CA LEU A 32 -8.11 2.33 4.12
C LEU A 32 -9.35 1.54 4.58
N ALA A 33 -9.95 1.93 5.70
CA ALA A 33 -11.22 1.35 6.16
C ALA A 33 -12.33 1.59 5.15
N ASP A 34 -12.48 2.82 4.67
CA ASP A 34 -13.44 3.20 3.64
C ASP A 34 -13.23 2.37 2.36
N PHE A 35 -11.99 2.20 1.92
CA PHE A 35 -11.68 1.29 0.81
C PHE A 35 -12.16 -0.14 1.08
N TYR A 36 -11.85 -0.71 2.24
CA TYR A 36 -12.25 -2.06 2.60
C TYR A 36 -13.75 -2.24 2.81
N GLN A 37 -14.53 -1.18 3.01
CA GLN A 37 -16.00 -1.26 2.98
C GLN A 37 -16.54 -1.52 1.57
N HIS A 38 -15.82 -1.10 0.52
CA HIS A 38 -16.24 -1.23 -0.87
C HIS A 38 -15.56 -2.39 -1.60
N TYR A 39 -14.25 -2.54 -1.43
CA TYR A 39 -13.43 -3.51 -2.14
C TYR A 39 -12.48 -4.24 -1.18
N SER A 40 -12.31 -5.55 -1.35
CA SER A 40 -11.27 -6.29 -0.62
C SER A 40 -9.91 -6.14 -1.29
N SER A 41 -9.86 -5.98 -2.61
CA SER A 41 -8.61 -5.86 -3.36
C SER A 41 -8.87 -5.14 -4.68
N VAL A 42 -7.86 -4.44 -5.18
CA VAL A 42 -7.86 -3.83 -6.51
C VAL A 42 -6.53 -4.14 -7.19
N VAL A 43 -6.60 -4.59 -8.44
CA VAL A 43 -5.45 -4.75 -9.34
C VAL A 43 -5.48 -3.61 -10.34
N PHE A 44 -4.57 -2.64 -10.20
CA PHE A 44 -4.41 -1.55 -11.14
C PHE A 44 -3.57 -1.99 -12.34
N TYR A 45 -3.97 -1.55 -13.54
CA TYR A 45 -3.25 -1.77 -14.80
C TYR A 45 -2.84 -3.23 -15.01
N PRO A 46 -3.78 -4.19 -15.00
CA PRO A 46 -3.47 -5.64 -15.01
C PRO A 46 -2.72 -6.13 -16.26
N GLN A 47 -2.62 -5.32 -17.31
CA GLN A 47 -1.90 -5.63 -18.55
C GLN A 47 -0.63 -4.79 -18.72
N ALA A 48 -0.31 -3.91 -17.76
CA ALA A 48 0.89 -3.09 -17.80
C ALA A 48 2.07 -3.81 -17.15
N ARG A 49 3.29 -3.34 -17.44
CA ARG A 49 4.51 -3.84 -16.81
C ARG A 49 4.49 -3.65 -15.29
N TYR A 50 3.99 -2.51 -14.82
CA TYR A 50 3.84 -2.25 -13.39
C TYR A 50 2.36 -2.34 -13.04
N SER A 51 1.92 -3.55 -12.70
CA SER A 51 0.57 -3.78 -12.15
C SER A 51 0.63 -3.76 -10.63
N PHE A 52 -0.17 -2.89 -10.02
CA PHE A 52 -0.19 -2.70 -8.56
C PHE A 52 -1.37 -3.46 -7.97
N ILE A 53 -1.11 -4.33 -6.99
CA ILE A 53 -2.12 -5.17 -6.36
C ILE A 53 -2.26 -4.76 -4.89
N ILE A 54 -3.38 -4.12 -4.54
CA ILE A 54 -3.75 -3.88 -3.15
C ILE A 54 -4.13 -5.23 -2.52
N GLN A 55 -3.47 -5.59 -1.43
CA GLN A 55 -3.69 -6.86 -0.74
C GLN A 55 -5.02 -6.85 0.04
N PRO A 56 -5.74 -7.99 0.05
CA PRO A 56 -6.95 -8.14 0.84
C PRO A 56 -6.65 -8.40 2.33
N PRO A 57 -7.60 -8.11 3.23
CA PRO A 57 -7.47 -8.48 4.63
C PRO A 57 -7.62 -10.01 4.81
N PRO A 58 -6.99 -10.62 5.83
CA PRO A 58 -6.07 -9.99 6.78
C PRO A 58 -4.73 -9.64 6.10
N LEU A 59 -4.17 -8.49 6.48
CA LEU A 59 -2.86 -8.09 5.99
C LEU A 59 -1.76 -8.87 6.70
N GLU A 60 -0.72 -9.23 5.95
CA GLU A 60 0.45 -9.95 6.47
C GLU A 60 1.49 -8.96 6.98
N ARG A 61 2.16 -9.28 8.10
CA ARG A 61 3.28 -8.47 8.60
C ARG A 61 4.42 -8.44 7.57
N SER A 62 5.05 -7.28 7.44
CA SER A 62 6.00 -7.00 6.36
C SER A 62 7.31 -7.75 6.50
N ASP A 63 7.84 -7.86 7.72
CA ASP A 63 9.05 -8.63 8.03
C ASP A 63 8.92 -10.10 7.60
N LEU A 64 7.79 -10.74 7.93
CA LEU A 64 7.52 -12.12 7.56
C LEU A 64 7.42 -12.31 6.03
N VAL A 65 6.93 -11.31 5.30
CA VAL A 65 6.80 -11.38 3.84
C VAL A 65 8.11 -11.03 3.12
N VAL A 66 8.84 -10.03 3.62
CA VAL A 66 10.01 -9.45 2.96
C VAL A 66 11.29 -10.18 3.36
N MET A 67 11.48 -10.44 4.66
CA MET A 67 12.68 -11.08 5.22
C MET A 67 12.49 -12.58 5.46
N ASN A 68 11.24 -13.08 5.45
CA ASN A 68 10.91 -14.45 5.82
C ASN A 68 11.41 -14.81 7.24
N GLU A 69 11.42 -13.81 8.13
CA GLU A 69 11.85 -13.87 9.52
C GLU A 69 11.05 -12.86 10.36
N ASP A 70 10.80 -13.16 11.64
CA ASP A 70 10.30 -12.16 12.60
C ASP A 70 11.51 -11.37 13.10
N LEU A 71 11.62 -10.11 12.69
CA LEU A 71 12.78 -9.28 13.06
C LEU A 71 12.74 -8.82 14.51
N GLU A 72 11.59 -8.95 15.19
CA GLU A 72 11.34 -8.41 16.53
C GLU A 72 11.68 -6.91 16.68
N ASP A 73 11.74 -6.16 15.56
CA ASP A 73 12.06 -4.75 15.52
C ASP A 73 10.82 -3.92 15.90
N PRO A 74 10.86 -3.14 17.01
CA PRO A 74 9.71 -2.36 17.45
C PRO A 74 9.27 -1.27 16.45
N ASP A 75 10.19 -0.77 15.60
CA ASP A 75 9.89 0.31 14.66
C ASP A 75 9.10 -0.19 13.43
N SER A 76 9.24 -1.47 13.08
CA SER A 76 8.54 -2.09 11.95
C SER A 76 7.59 -3.23 12.33
N ALA A 77 7.42 -3.51 13.62
CA ALA A 77 6.54 -4.58 14.13
C ALA A 77 5.08 -4.46 13.68
N ASN A 78 4.60 -3.24 13.39
CA ASN A 78 3.24 -2.98 12.92
C ASN A 78 3.21 -2.54 11.46
N TRP A 79 4.20 -2.91 10.67
CA TRP A 79 4.19 -2.68 9.24
C TRP A 79 3.56 -3.87 8.53
N TYR A 80 2.58 -3.62 7.67
CA TYR A 80 1.84 -4.66 6.98
C TYR A 80 1.93 -4.49 5.47
N VAL A 81 2.02 -5.59 4.72
CA VAL A 81 2.11 -5.53 3.26
C VAL A 81 0.78 -5.07 2.68
N LEU A 82 0.77 -3.90 2.06
CA LEU A 82 -0.44 -3.28 1.52
C LEU A 82 -0.50 -3.40 0.00
N VAL A 83 0.61 -3.19 -0.71
CA VAL A 83 0.66 -3.28 -2.18
C VAL A 83 1.82 -4.16 -2.63
N LYS A 84 1.58 -5.01 -3.63
CA LYS A 84 2.62 -5.74 -4.36
C LYS A 84 2.66 -5.27 -5.82
N CYS A 85 3.85 -5.09 -6.38
CA CYS A 85 4.07 -4.78 -7.79
C CYS A 85 5.40 -5.37 -8.24
N GLU A 86 5.39 -6.35 -9.14
CA GLU A 86 6.60 -7.11 -9.50
C GLU A 86 7.31 -7.68 -8.24
N ASP A 87 8.57 -7.34 -8.02
CA ASP A 87 9.38 -7.67 -6.84
C ASP A 87 9.30 -6.61 -5.72
N GLN A 88 8.54 -5.54 -5.94
CA GLN A 88 8.39 -4.44 -4.99
C GLN A 88 7.21 -4.66 -4.05
N VAL A 89 7.45 -4.30 -2.79
CA VAL A 89 6.47 -4.38 -1.71
C VAL A 89 6.33 -3.01 -1.08
N ILE A 90 5.10 -2.53 -0.97
CA ILE A 90 4.76 -1.32 -0.21
C ILE A 90 4.07 -1.74 1.07
N SER A 91 4.65 -1.37 2.20
CA SER A 91 4.07 -1.59 3.51
C SER A 91 3.33 -0.38 4.00
N ILE A 92 2.31 -0.59 4.83
CA ILE A 92 1.63 0.44 5.60
C ILE A 92 1.98 0.32 7.08
N ASP A 93 2.34 1.43 7.71
CA ASP A 93 2.57 1.51 9.15
C ASP A 93 1.23 1.67 9.89
N LEU A 94 0.89 0.68 10.70
CA LEU A 94 -0.30 0.68 11.55
C LEU A 94 0.03 0.90 13.03
N THR A 95 1.24 1.39 13.33
CA THR A 95 1.63 1.82 14.67
C THR A 95 0.78 3.01 15.11
N PRO A 96 0.08 2.94 16.26
CA PRO A 96 -0.68 4.07 16.77
C PRO A 96 0.23 5.29 17.00
N GLY A 97 0.00 6.37 16.26
CA GLY A 97 0.87 7.55 16.35
C GLY A 97 0.86 8.43 15.09
N PRO A 98 1.85 9.33 14.96
CA PRO A 98 1.91 10.31 13.88
C PRO A 98 2.15 9.72 12.48
N HIS A 99 2.65 8.49 12.40
CA HIS A 99 2.93 7.78 11.14
C HIS A 99 1.84 6.77 10.78
N PHE A 100 0.75 6.68 11.56
CA PHE A 100 -0.35 5.77 11.29
C PHE A 100 -0.93 6.02 9.89
N GLY A 101 -0.78 5.04 9.00
CA GLY A 101 -1.18 5.08 7.60
C GLY A 101 -0.08 5.48 6.60
N TYR A 102 1.15 5.72 7.06
CA TYR A 102 2.26 6.01 6.16
C TYR A 102 2.64 4.76 5.40
N CYS A 103 2.96 4.93 4.11
CA CYS A 103 3.31 3.86 3.20
C CYS A 103 4.79 3.95 2.84
N TYR A 104 5.52 2.85 3.03
CA TYR A 104 6.97 2.77 2.85
C TYR A 104 7.34 1.73 1.79
N ASP A 105 8.44 1.99 1.10
CA ASP A 105 9.12 1.03 0.25
C ASP A 105 9.79 -0.03 1.11
N SER A 106 9.30 -1.25 1.02
CA SER A 106 9.76 -2.41 1.79
C SER A 106 10.46 -3.43 0.90
N PHE A 107 11.20 -2.97 -0.10
CA PHE A 107 12.15 -3.84 -0.80
C PHE A 107 13.21 -4.38 0.18
N TRP A 108 13.63 -5.64 -0.02
CA TRP A 108 14.49 -6.40 0.91
C TRP A 108 15.78 -5.67 1.31
N ASP A 109 16.35 -4.85 0.43
CA ASP A 109 17.59 -4.10 0.71
C ASP A 109 17.36 -2.86 1.59
N ASN A 110 16.13 -2.35 1.62
CA ASN A 110 15.75 -1.11 2.32
C ASN A 110 14.99 -1.36 3.63
N TYR A 111 14.52 -2.58 3.90
CA TYR A 111 13.72 -2.89 5.08
C TYR A 111 14.60 -3.21 6.31
N PRO A 112 14.25 -2.75 7.54
CA PRO A 112 13.14 -1.88 7.93
C PRO A 112 13.56 -0.40 8.10
N THR A 113 14.13 0.24 7.06
CA THR A 113 14.56 1.64 7.18
C THR A 113 13.36 2.58 7.07
N ALA A 114 12.92 3.14 8.19
CA ALA A 114 11.85 4.14 8.26
C ALA A 114 12.41 5.56 8.11
N ASP A 115 12.85 5.94 6.91
CA ASP A 115 13.40 7.27 6.64
C ASP A 115 12.72 7.96 5.44
N ALA A 116 13.14 9.19 5.16
CA ALA A 116 12.58 9.96 4.07
C ALA A 116 12.85 9.33 2.69
N SER A 117 13.83 8.41 2.58
CA SER A 117 14.19 7.76 1.33
C SER A 117 13.22 6.62 0.97
N THR A 118 12.59 6.00 1.97
CA THR A 118 11.62 4.91 1.77
C THR A 118 10.17 5.38 1.84
N LEU A 119 9.87 6.60 2.28
CA LEU A 119 8.50 7.11 2.37
C LEU A 119 7.85 7.33 0.98
N ILE A 120 6.88 6.49 0.63
CA ILE A 120 6.13 6.54 -0.64
C ILE A 120 4.92 7.45 -0.56
N ALA A 121 4.16 7.42 0.54
CA ALA A 121 2.96 8.22 0.75
C ALA A 121 2.62 8.36 2.25
N LYS A 122 1.90 9.41 2.63
CA LYS A 122 1.50 9.66 4.02
C LYS A 122 0.08 9.16 4.36
N SER A 123 -0.63 8.62 3.37
CA SER A 123 -1.93 7.98 3.55
C SER A 123 -2.19 7.00 2.42
N PHE A 124 -3.20 6.13 2.62
CA PHE A 124 -3.64 5.20 1.58
C PHE A 124 -4.18 5.93 0.35
N THR A 125 -4.95 7.01 0.56
CA THR A 125 -5.48 7.84 -0.53
C THR A 125 -4.36 8.43 -1.37
N GLU A 126 -3.33 8.99 -0.73
CA GLU A 126 -2.17 9.55 -1.44
C GLU A 126 -1.44 8.46 -2.24
N LEU A 127 -1.28 7.27 -1.68
CA LEU A 127 -0.68 6.13 -2.38
C LEU A 127 -1.45 5.78 -3.66
N VAL A 128 -2.78 5.64 -3.55
CA VAL A 128 -3.63 5.30 -4.71
C VAL A 128 -3.60 6.41 -5.77
N GLU A 129 -3.60 7.69 -5.39
CA GLU A 129 -3.45 8.78 -6.36
C GLU A 129 -2.13 8.68 -7.13
N ARG A 130 -1.02 8.37 -6.44
CA ARG A 130 0.29 8.21 -7.07
C ARG A 130 0.31 6.99 -8.01
N ILE A 131 -0.28 5.87 -7.60
CA ILE A 131 -0.47 4.69 -8.45
C ILE A 131 -1.25 5.05 -9.71
N ILE A 132 -2.38 5.76 -9.59
CA ILE A 132 -3.20 6.16 -10.74
C ILE A 132 -2.42 7.12 -11.66
N LYS A 133 -1.66 8.07 -11.10
CA LYS A 133 -0.82 8.99 -11.87
C LYS A 133 0.30 8.27 -12.64
N SER A 134 0.83 7.15 -12.10
CA SER A 134 1.84 6.33 -12.78
C SER A 134 1.32 5.71 -14.08
N GLY A 135 0.00 5.44 -14.17
CA GLY A 135 -0.59 4.78 -15.33
C GLY A 135 -0.04 3.38 -15.61
N GLY A 136 0.60 2.72 -14.62
CA GLY A 136 1.30 1.44 -14.80
C GLY A 136 2.60 1.52 -15.62
N LYS A 137 3.13 2.74 -15.83
CA LYS A 137 4.31 3.00 -16.69
C LYS A 137 5.62 3.04 -15.94
N ASN A 138 5.58 3.37 -14.65
CA ASN A 138 6.75 3.54 -13.81
C ASN A 138 6.52 3.12 -12.35
N LEU A 139 7.62 2.90 -11.64
CA LEU A 139 7.67 2.85 -10.18
C LEU A 139 8.02 4.25 -9.69
N PHE A 140 7.00 5.05 -9.40
CA PHE A 140 7.11 6.51 -9.23
C PHE A 140 8.00 6.97 -8.06
N TRP A 141 8.37 6.07 -7.15
CA TRP A 141 9.25 6.35 -6.01
C TRP A 141 10.68 5.83 -6.20
N ILE A 142 10.96 5.03 -7.23
CA ILE A 142 12.28 4.44 -7.48
C ILE A 142 13.03 5.28 -8.54
N PRO A 143 14.19 5.87 -8.20
CA PRO A 143 15.01 6.59 -9.17
C PRO A 143 15.39 5.71 -10.38
N GLY A 144 15.30 6.28 -11.58
CA GLY A 144 15.61 5.57 -12.83
C GLY A 144 14.48 4.67 -13.36
N HIS A 145 13.37 4.55 -12.62
CA HIS A 145 12.17 3.85 -13.07
C HIS A 145 11.01 4.79 -13.42
N THR A 146 11.18 6.12 -13.26
CA THR A 146 10.21 7.21 -13.51
C THR A 146 10.05 7.60 -14.97
#